data_AF-B7K5K9-F1
#
_entry.id   AF-B7K5K9-F1
#
_cell.length_a   1.000
_cell.length_b   1.000
_cell.length_c   1.000
_cell.angle_alpha   90.00
_cell.angle_beta   90.00
_cell.angle_gamma   90.00
#
_symmetry.space_group_name_H-M   'P 1'
#
loop_
_entity.id
_entity.type
_entity.pdbx_description
1 polymer ?
#
loop_
_entity_poly.entity_id
_entity_poly.type
_entity_poly.pdbx_seq_one_letter_code
_entity_poly.pdbx_strand_id
1 'polypeptide(L)'
;MKPSLVLLVSGIFISVILGTSPSQAQVKTNQVNALVEALRQAAPPNRPNDGMYSDWQVLPGIIPDWSKRCAGKTMTPEQFEKDPKMARQVVSCIVKRELQTQWNETKNEQQAVRQTACWWMTGKPKECQSGTLVTYVQKVLNTYQKQLK
;
A
#
# COMPACT_ATOMS: atom_id res chain seq x y z
N MET A 1 -30.27 67.78 29.80
CA MET A 1 -30.80 66.48 29.36
C MET A 1 -29.78 65.83 28.44
N LYS A 2 -29.23 64.68 28.83
CA LYS A 2 -28.26 63.86 28.08
C LYS A 2 -28.61 62.38 28.32
N PRO A 3 -28.49 61.51 27.31
CA PRO A 3 -29.36 60.34 27.17
C PRO A 3 -28.87 59.09 27.90
N SER A 4 -29.85 58.21 28.16
CA SER A 4 -29.73 56.93 28.85
C SER A 4 -28.79 55.94 28.15
N LEU A 5 -27.99 55.27 28.98
CA LEU A 5 -27.10 54.18 28.63
C LEU A 5 -27.92 52.89 28.40
N VAL A 6 -28.02 52.42 27.16
CA VAL A 6 -28.60 51.10 26.83
C VAL A 6 -27.48 50.06 26.90
N LEU A 7 -27.60 49.15 27.86
CA LEU A 7 -26.63 48.07 28.11
C LEU A 7 -27.10 46.81 27.35
N LEU A 8 -26.58 46.60 26.14
CA LEU A 8 -26.77 45.37 25.37
C LEU A 8 -25.77 44.32 25.83
N VAL A 9 -26.22 43.35 26.61
CA VAL A 9 -25.42 42.16 26.96
C VAL A 9 -25.47 41.20 25.78
N SER A 10 -24.47 41.27 24.92
CA SER A 10 -24.27 40.31 23.82
C SER A 10 -23.50 39.10 24.35
N GLY A 11 -24.22 38.03 24.72
CA GLY A 11 -23.63 36.75 25.11
C GLY A 11 -23.17 35.96 23.88
N ILE A 12 -21.86 35.82 23.70
CA ILE A 12 -21.25 34.96 22.67
C ILE A 12 -21.07 33.56 23.29
N PHE A 13 -21.89 32.60 22.88
CA PHE A 13 -21.64 31.19 23.14
C PHE A 13 -20.63 30.67 22.10
N ILE A 14 -19.36 30.53 22.49
CA ILE A 14 -18.34 29.86 21.68
C ILE A 14 -18.50 28.35 21.87
N SER A 15 -19.29 27.72 21.01
CA SER A 15 -19.36 26.26 20.91
C SER A 15 -18.07 25.76 20.26
N VAL A 16 -17.09 25.37 21.08
CA VAL A 16 -15.90 24.64 20.61
C VAL A 16 -16.32 23.22 20.26
N ILE A 17 -16.59 22.96 18.98
CA ILE A 17 -16.76 21.60 18.47
C ILE A 17 -15.36 21.02 18.30
N LEU A 18 -14.88 20.29 19.31
CA LEU A 18 -13.71 19.42 19.21
C LEU A 18 -14.05 18.24 18.30
N GLY A 19 -13.86 18.42 16.99
CA GLY A 19 -13.92 17.33 16.02
C GLY A 19 -12.76 16.37 16.26
N THR A 20 -13.02 15.21 16.84
CA THR A 20 -12.08 14.09 16.83
C THR A 20 -12.01 13.53 15.41
N SER A 21 -11.08 14.03 14.61
CA SER A 21 -10.80 13.40 13.32
C SER A 21 -10.35 11.96 13.57
N PRO A 22 -10.97 10.94 12.94
CA PRO A 22 -10.45 9.59 13.02
C PRO A 22 -9.06 9.59 12.40
N SER A 23 -8.04 9.42 13.24
CA SER A 23 -6.67 9.21 12.77
C SER A 23 -6.68 7.96 11.90
N GLN A 24 -6.58 8.13 10.58
CA GLN A 24 -6.44 7.00 9.68
C GLN A 24 -5.15 6.29 10.06
N ALA A 25 -5.26 5.03 10.49
CA ALA A 25 -4.08 4.22 10.81
C ALA A 25 -3.20 4.14 9.56
N GLN A 26 -2.06 4.85 9.61
CA GLN A 26 -1.08 4.84 8.54
C GLN A 26 -0.34 3.50 8.59
N VAL A 27 -0.24 2.83 7.44
CA VAL A 27 0.55 1.60 7.31
C VAL A 27 2.01 1.91 7.68
N LYS A 28 2.56 1.09 8.58
CA LYS A 28 3.91 1.26 9.12
C LYS A 28 4.96 0.73 8.15
N THR A 29 6.16 1.30 8.19
CA THR A 29 7.28 0.89 7.33
C THR A 29 7.65 -0.58 7.49
N ASN A 30 7.61 -1.13 8.72
CA ASN A 30 7.87 -2.55 8.95
C ASN A 30 6.83 -3.47 8.27
N GLN A 31 5.56 -3.07 8.25
CA GLN A 31 4.50 -3.79 7.52
C GLN A 31 4.77 -3.77 6.01
N VAL A 32 5.14 -2.62 5.45
CA VAL A 32 5.50 -2.53 4.03
C VAL A 32 6.69 -3.45 3.72
N ASN A 33 7.77 -3.36 4.50
CA ASN A 33 8.97 -4.17 4.30
C ASN A 33 8.69 -5.68 4.41
N ALA A 34 7.88 -6.08 5.40
CA ALA A 34 7.45 -7.46 5.58
C ALA A 34 6.65 -7.97 4.38
N LEU A 35 5.73 -7.15 3.84
CA LEU A 35 4.91 -7.55 2.70
C LEU A 35 5.73 -7.62 1.40
N VAL A 36 6.61 -6.64 1.16
CA VAL A 36 7.53 -6.66 0.02
C VAL A 36 8.38 -7.93 0.04
N GLU A 37 8.89 -8.32 1.21
CA GLU A 37 9.68 -9.53 1.35
C GLU A 37 8.84 -10.80 1.15
N ALA A 38 7.61 -10.81 1.68
CA ALA A 38 6.69 -11.92 1.50
C ALA A 38 6.31 -12.15 0.03
N LEU A 39 6.09 -11.08 -0.74
CA LEU A 39 5.83 -11.16 -2.18
C LEU A 39 7.03 -11.76 -2.93
N ARG A 40 8.25 -11.32 -2.60
CA ARG A 40 9.50 -11.84 -3.17
C ARG A 40 9.64 -13.35 -2.97
N GLN A 41 9.41 -13.83 -1.75
CA GLN A 41 9.53 -15.25 -1.42
C GLN A 41 8.37 -16.10 -1.95
N ALA A 42 7.20 -15.48 -2.15
CA ALA A 42 6.03 -16.12 -2.70
C ALA A 42 6.04 -16.18 -4.24
N ALA A 43 6.84 -15.34 -4.89
CA ALA A 43 6.97 -15.29 -6.34
C ALA A 43 7.20 -16.71 -6.90
N PRO A 44 6.47 -17.09 -7.97
CA PRO A 44 6.81 -18.26 -8.77
C PRO A 44 8.31 -18.28 -9.12
N PRO A 45 8.91 -19.47 -9.31
CA PRO A 45 10.31 -19.55 -9.73
C PRO A 45 10.55 -18.69 -10.97
N ASN A 46 11.49 -17.75 -10.87
CA ASN A 46 11.94 -16.94 -12.00
C ASN A 46 12.52 -17.89 -13.05
N ARG A 47 11.91 -17.95 -14.23
CA ARG A 47 12.40 -18.78 -15.33
C ARG A 47 13.10 -17.87 -16.33
N PRO A 48 14.21 -18.33 -16.95
CA PRO A 48 14.80 -17.59 -18.05
C PRO A 48 13.73 -17.26 -19.09
N ASN A 49 13.59 -15.97 -19.41
CA ASN A 49 12.64 -15.44 -20.38
C ASN A 49 11.14 -15.62 -20.02
N ASP A 50 10.78 -15.67 -18.73
CA ASP A 50 9.35 -15.65 -18.31
C ASP A 50 8.64 -14.32 -18.59
N GLY A 51 9.37 -13.32 -19.08
CA GLY A 51 8.85 -12.01 -19.44
C GLY A 51 8.59 -11.12 -18.22
N MET A 52 9.04 -11.52 -17.03
CA MET A 52 8.93 -10.77 -15.78
C MET A 52 10.30 -10.26 -15.34
N TYR A 53 10.29 -9.18 -14.55
CA TYR A 53 11.51 -8.48 -14.15
C TYR A 53 11.61 -8.33 -12.63
N SER A 54 12.83 -8.34 -12.13
CA SER A 54 13.25 -8.34 -10.72
C SER A 54 12.82 -9.58 -9.93
N ASP A 55 13.34 -9.68 -8.70
CA ASP A 55 12.95 -10.73 -7.75
C ASP A 55 11.44 -10.76 -7.43
N TRP A 56 10.69 -9.69 -7.73
CA TRP A 56 9.26 -9.59 -7.49
C TRP A 56 8.38 -9.97 -8.68
N GLN A 57 8.99 -10.34 -9.81
CA GLN A 57 8.30 -10.64 -11.07
C GLN A 57 7.29 -9.55 -11.45
N VAL A 58 7.81 -8.38 -11.82
CA VAL A 58 7.02 -7.23 -12.29
C VAL A 58 6.85 -7.31 -13.82
N LEU A 59 5.64 -7.03 -14.31
CA LEU A 59 5.34 -6.99 -15.74
C LEU A 59 6.10 -5.83 -16.43
N PRO A 60 6.72 -6.03 -17.60
CA PRO A 60 7.52 -5.00 -18.27
C PRO A 60 6.73 -3.75 -18.58
N GLY A 61 5.46 -3.90 -18.99
CA GLY A 61 4.60 -2.78 -19.37
C GLY A 61 4.28 -1.80 -18.24
N ILE A 62 4.42 -2.20 -16.96
CA ILE A 62 4.10 -1.33 -15.82
C ILE A 62 5.34 -0.63 -15.23
N ILE A 63 6.53 -1.11 -15.56
CA ILE A 63 7.80 -0.60 -15.00
C ILE A 63 8.00 0.90 -15.29
N PRO A 64 7.77 1.42 -16.53
CA PRO A 64 7.91 2.84 -16.82
C PRO A 64 7.07 3.73 -15.91
N ASP A 65 5.80 3.37 -15.71
CA ASP A 65 4.85 4.16 -14.92
C ASP A 65 5.15 4.09 -13.42
N TRP A 66 5.43 2.88 -12.91
CA TRP A 66 5.75 2.68 -11.50
C TRP A 66 7.05 3.39 -11.12
N SER A 67 8.10 3.26 -11.93
CA SER A 67 9.38 3.93 -11.70
C SER A 67 9.23 5.45 -11.76
N LYS A 68 8.49 5.99 -12.74
CA LYS A 68 8.24 7.43 -12.82
C LYS A 68 7.54 7.95 -11.57
N ARG A 69 6.51 7.23 -11.11
CA ARG A 69 5.74 7.60 -9.91
C ARG A 69 6.54 7.49 -8.61
N CYS A 70 7.33 6.44 -8.45
CA CYS A 70 7.96 6.10 -7.17
C CYS A 70 9.43 6.52 -7.04
N ALA A 71 10.10 6.82 -8.16
CA ALA A 71 11.50 7.23 -8.20
C ALA A 71 11.73 8.51 -9.01
N GLY A 72 10.68 9.13 -9.57
CA GLY A 72 10.75 10.39 -10.32
C GLY A 72 11.31 10.27 -11.75
N LYS A 73 11.78 9.08 -12.14
CA LYS A 73 12.37 8.79 -13.46
C LYS A 73 11.75 7.54 -14.07
N THR A 74 11.53 7.57 -15.37
CA THR A 74 11.07 6.41 -16.13
C THR A 74 12.24 5.45 -16.32
N MET A 75 12.02 4.17 -16.03
CA MET A 75 12.97 3.09 -16.26
C MET A 75 12.46 2.15 -17.34
N THR A 76 13.39 1.60 -18.12
CA THR A 76 13.14 0.41 -18.95
C THR A 76 13.14 -0.86 -18.09
N PRO A 77 12.52 -1.96 -18.56
CA PRO A 77 12.60 -3.24 -17.86
C PRO A 77 14.04 -3.70 -17.59
N GLU A 78 14.96 -3.51 -18.54
CA GLU A 78 16.36 -3.92 -18.40
C GLU A 78 17.11 -3.08 -17.35
N GLN A 79 16.81 -1.78 -17.26
CA GLN A 79 17.35 -0.92 -16.20
C GLN A 79 16.80 -1.33 -14.84
N PHE A 80 15.53 -1.75 -14.78
CA PHE A 80 14.88 -2.18 -13.55
C PHE A 80 15.46 -3.51 -13.05
N GLU A 81 15.72 -4.46 -13.94
CA GLU A 81 16.39 -5.73 -13.63
C GLU A 81 17.79 -5.52 -13.03
N LYS A 82 18.57 -4.63 -13.65
CA LYS A 82 19.97 -4.40 -13.31
C LYS A 82 20.16 -3.61 -12.01
N ASP A 83 19.11 -3.00 -11.46
CA ASP A 83 19.16 -2.20 -10.24
C ASP A 83 18.18 -2.77 -9.20
N PRO A 84 18.54 -3.87 -8.50
CA PRO A 84 17.66 -4.51 -7.52
C PRO A 84 17.30 -3.59 -6.34
N LYS A 85 18.15 -2.61 -6.04
CA LYS A 85 17.87 -1.60 -4.99
C LYS A 85 16.75 -0.67 -5.44
N MET A 86 16.83 -0.15 -6.67
CA MET A 86 15.78 0.67 -7.25
C MET A 86 14.49 -0.13 -7.47
N ALA A 87 14.59 -1.38 -7.92
CA ALA A 87 13.44 -2.27 -8.04
C ALA A 87 12.72 -2.42 -6.69
N ARG A 88 13.46 -2.74 -5.62
CA ARG A 88 12.90 -2.83 -4.27
C ARG A 88 12.24 -1.51 -3.82
N GLN A 89 12.85 -0.37 -4.10
CA GLN A 89 12.28 0.94 -3.75
C GLN A 89 10.94 1.17 -4.45
N VAL A 90 10.87 0.93 -5.75
CA VAL A 90 9.65 1.10 -6.54
C VAL A 90 8.56 0.13 -6.07
N VAL A 91 8.89 -1.15 -5.91
CA VAL A 91 7.96 -2.17 -5.38
C VAL A 91 7.44 -1.75 -4.00
N SER A 92 8.31 -1.30 -3.09
CA SER A 92 7.91 -0.86 -1.75
C SER A 92 6.94 0.32 -1.77
N CYS A 93 7.16 1.28 -2.66
CA CYS A 93 6.25 2.41 -2.87
C CYS A 93 4.86 1.96 -3.35
N ILE A 94 4.81 1.04 -4.32
CA ILE A 94 3.55 0.51 -4.85
C ILE A 94 2.82 -0.35 -3.81
N VAL A 95 3.54 -1.23 -3.12
CA VAL A 95 2.99 -2.06 -2.04
C VAL A 95 2.46 -1.20 -0.91
N LYS A 96 3.17 -0.14 -0.50
CA LYS A 96 2.68 0.79 0.52
C LYS A 96 1.35 1.43 0.13
N ARG A 97 1.25 1.91 -1.12
CA ARG A 97 0.02 2.50 -1.65
C ARG A 97 -1.13 1.50 -1.60
N GLU A 98 -0.91 0.30 -2.14
CA GLU A 98 -1.95 -0.72 -2.22
C GLU A 98 -2.36 -1.22 -0.84
N LEU A 99 -1.40 -1.51 0.03
CA LEU A 99 -1.69 -1.94 1.40
C LEU A 99 -2.47 -0.88 2.18
N GLN A 100 -2.18 0.41 1.98
CA GLN A 100 -2.96 1.49 2.60
C GLN A 100 -4.40 1.53 2.07
N THR A 101 -4.61 1.35 0.76
CA THR A 101 -5.95 1.25 0.16
C THR A 101 -6.71 0.08 0.79
N GLN A 102 -6.11 -1.12 0.81
CA GLN A 102 -6.77 -2.31 1.32
C GLN A 102 -6.99 -2.25 2.84
N TRP A 103 -6.10 -1.61 3.58
CA TRP A 103 -6.30 -1.34 5.00
C TRP A 103 -7.51 -0.43 5.23
N ASN A 104 -7.65 0.61 4.40
CA ASN A 104 -8.75 1.55 4.51
C ASN A 104 -10.10 0.90 4.19
N GLU A 105 -10.16 -0.02 3.24
CA GLU A 105 -11.37 -0.78 2.89
C GLU A 105 -11.73 -1.82 3.95
N THR A 106 -10.75 -2.59 4.43
CA THR A 106 -11.00 -3.78 5.26
C THR A 106 -11.03 -3.50 6.74
N LYS A 107 -10.31 -2.46 7.18
CA LYS A 107 -9.99 -2.20 8.59
C LYS A 107 -9.40 -3.41 9.32
N ASN A 108 -8.78 -4.34 8.57
CA ASN A 108 -8.21 -5.58 9.08
C ASN A 108 -6.89 -5.88 8.37
N GLU A 109 -5.79 -5.91 9.12
CA GLU A 109 -4.44 -6.11 8.58
C GLU A 109 -4.31 -7.38 7.75
N GLN A 110 -4.78 -8.52 8.26
CA GLN A 110 -4.63 -9.80 7.57
C GLN A 110 -5.40 -9.79 6.26
N GLN A 111 -6.63 -9.26 6.26
CA GLN A 111 -7.44 -9.14 5.06
C GLN A 111 -6.82 -8.13 4.07
N ALA A 112 -6.25 -7.02 4.54
CA ALA A 112 -5.55 -6.05 3.71
C ALA A 112 -4.32 -6.66 3.02
N VAL A 113 -3.53 -7.45 3.75
CA VAL A 113 -2.38 -8.20 3.22
C VAL A 113 -2.83 -9.21 2.18
N ARG A 114 -3.90 -9.98 2.45
CA ARG A 114 -4.45 -10.96 1.49
C ARG A 114 -4.91 -10.28 0.20
N GLN A 115 -5.63 -9.16 0.33
CA GLN A 115 -6.14 -8.41 -0.82
C GLN A 115 -5.01 -7.75 -1.61
N THR A 116 -3.97 -7.23 -0.95
CA THR A 116 -2.78 -6.69 -1.62
C THR A 116 -2.03 -7.78 -2.37
N ALA A 117 -1.86 -8.97 -1.78
CA ALA A 117 -1.24 -10.12 -2.43
C ALA A 117 -2.06 -10.60 -3.64
N CYS A 118 -3.39 -10.56 -3.53
CA CYS A 118 -4.25 -10.90 -4.65
C CYS A 118 -4.12 -9.88 -5.79
N TRP A 119 -4.18 -8.59 -5.46
CA TRP A 119 -3.99 -7.51 -6.42
C TRP A 119 -2.63 -7.61 -7.11
N TRP A 120 -1.58 -8.02 -6.40
CA TRP A 120 -0.26 -8.24 -7.01
C TRP A 120 -0.29 -9.25 -8.16
N MET A 121 -1.06 -10.33 -8.00
CA MET A 121 -1.15 -11.39 -9.00
C MET A 121 -2.13 -11.08 -10.15
N THR A 122 -3.19 -10.31 -9.89
CA THR A 122 -4.33 -10.22 -10.81
C THR A 122 -4.70 -8.79 -11.21
N GLY A 123 -4.13 -7.80 -10.54
CA GLY A 123 -4.61 -6.41 -10.58
C GLY A 123 -5.94 -6.17 -9.86
N LYS A 124 -6.52 -7.19 -9.21
CA LYS A 124 -7.84 -7.13 -8.57
C LYS A 124 -7.85 -7.74 -7.17
N PRO A 125 -8.10 -6.97 -6.11
CA PRO A 125 -7.85 -7.42 -4.74
C PRO A 125 -8.75 -8.56 -4.23
N LYS A 126 -9.89 -8.82 -4.88
CA LYS A 126 -10.96 -9.72 -4.38
C LYS A 126 -11.15 -11.00 -5.22
N GLU A 127 -10.36 -11.22 -6.27
CA GLU A 127 -10.55 -12.35 -7.20
C GLU A 127 -9.78 -13.64 -6.84
N CYS A 128 -9.01 -13.63 -5.74
CA CYS A 128 -8.18 -14.79 -5.33
C CYS A 128 -8.88 -15.65 -4.26
N GLN A 129 -10.12 -16.05 -4.55
CA GLN A 129 -10.95 -16.83 -3.61
C GLN A 129 -10.86 -18.34 -3.85
N SER A 130 -10.25 -18.79 -4.96
CA SER A 130 -10.18 -20.20 -5.34
C SER A 130 -8.91 -20.52 -6.13
N GLY A 131 -8.68 -21.82 -6.39
CA GLY A 131 -7.59 -22.30 -7.24
C GLY A 131 -6.19 -22.03 -6.69
N THR A 132 -5.20 -21.94 -7.56
CA THR A 132 -3.80 -21.72 -7.20
C THR A 132 -3.54 -20.35 -6.56
N LEU A 133 -4.40 -19.36 -6.84
CA LEU A 133 -4.29 -18.01 -6.29
C LEU A 133 -4.52 -17.97 -4.77
N VAL A 134 -5.42 -18.82 -4.23
CA VAL A 134 -5.62 -18.89 -2.77
C VAL A 134 -4.36 -19.39 -2.06
N THR A 135 -3.66 -20.36 -2.65
CA THR A 135 -2.40 -20.91 -2.13
C THR A 135 -1.30 -19.86 -2.15
N TYR A 136 -1.19 -19.10 -3.24
CA TYR A 136 -0.25 -17.99 -3.33
C TYR A 136 -0.53 -16.95 -2.23
N VAL A 137 -1.77 -16.48 -2.11
CA VAL A 137 -2.17 -15.48 -1.10
C VAL A 137 -1.89 -15.98 0.32
N GLN A 138 -2.16 -17.26 0.59
CA GLN A 138 -1.86 -17.85 1.90
C GLN A 138 -0.35 -17.92 2.18
N LYS A 139 0.47 -18.25 1.17
CA LYS A 139 1.94 -18.25 1.30
C LYS A 139 2.46 -16.85 1.62
N VAL A 140 1.93 -15.81 0.96
CA VAL A 140 2.28 -14.41 1.25
C VAL A 140 1.91 -14.06 2.69
N LEU A 141 0.67 -14.32 3.12
CA LEU A 141 0.22 -13.99 4.48
C LEU A 141 1.06 -14.69 5.55
N ASN A 142 1.35 -15.99 5.38
CA ASN A 142 2.17 -16.74 6.31
C ASN A 142 3.61 -16.19 6.41
N THR A 143 4.18 -15.78 5.27
CA THR A 143 5.53 -15.21 5.22
C THR A 143 5.55 -13.83 5.85
N TYR A 144 4.57 -12.98 5.53
CA TYR A 144 4.37 -11.66 6.12
C TYR A 144 4.37 -11.72 7.65
N GLN A 145 3.56 -12.63 8.22
CA GLN A 145 3.47 -12.79 9.67
C GLN A 145 4.79 -13.25 10.30
N LYS A 146 5.61 -14.04 9.58
CA LYS A 146 6.95 -14.43 10.06
C LYS A 146 7.93 -13.26 10.07
N GLN A 147 7.83 -12.34 9.10
CA GLN A 147 8.71 -11.17 8.99
C GLN A 147 8.42 -10.09 10.06
N LEU A 148 7.25 -10.14 10.70
CA LEU A 148 6.85 -9.21 11.77
C LEU A 148 7.12 -9.70 13.19
N LYS A 149 7.57 -10.95 13.33
CA LYS A 149 8.02 -11.53 14.61
C LYS A 149 9.48 -11.17 14.84
#